data_AF-A0A1Q3CWE5-F1
#
_entry.id   AF-A0A1Q3CWE5-F1
#
_cell.length_a   1.000
_cell.length_b   1.000
_cell.length_c   1.000
_cell.angle_alpha   90.00
_cell.angle_beta   90.00
_cell.angle_gamma   90.00
#
_symmetry.space_group_name_H-M   'P 1'
#
loop_
_entity.id
_entity.type
_entity.pdbx_description
1 polymer ?
#
loop_
_entity_poly.entity_id
_entity_poly.type
_entity_poly.pdbx_seq_one_letter_code
_entity_poly.pdbx_strand_id
1 'polypeptide(L)'
;RRTLWDDLIYCANRFKHEPWAVLGEFNVTYGAEHSSSNRMIKAMKEFNNAINAELEDLKVTGFHFTWNNMRMGTEAVLKKLDRALGNWQWFRFTGDSFAQFHPPGISDHSPVSIHFRHRQPYKGRPFKFLNFWTDSEKFLHIVKQEWDKVYTGSPLIVIHKKLKSLKGPLRNLSTRPDSIAKELRNKLHSVQQVMEVGRVARLEEAFFNQKSRIQWLKEGD
;
A
#
# COMPACT_ATOMS: atom_id res chain seq x y z
N ARG A 1 3.76 7.72 17.91
CA ARG A 1 3.68 6.93 16.66
C ARG A 1 4.82 7.20 15.70
N ARG A 2 5.35 8.43 15.56
CA ARG A 2 6.55 8.68 14.74
C ARG A 2 7.74 7.79 15.13
N THR A 3 7.99 7.64 16.43
CA THR A 3 8.98 6.69 16.96
C THR A 3 8.78 5.26 16.44
N LEU A 4 7.56 4.72 16.50
CA LEU A 4 7.24 3.40 15.93
C LEU A 4 7.49 3.33 14.41
N TRP A 5 7.20 4.40 13.67
CA TRP A 5 7.47 4.47 12.23
C TRP A 5 8.97 4.49 11.95
N ASP A 6 9.73 5.25 12.74
CA ASP A 6 11.19 5.32 12.65
C ASP A 6 11.82 3.96 13.01
N ASP A 7 11.30 3.26 14.03
CA ASP A 7 11.74 1.92 14.42
C ASP A 7 11.46 0.89 13.32
N LEU A 8 10.30 0.98 12.65
CA LEU A 8 9.98 0.10 11.52
C LEU A 8 10.88 0.36 10.31
N ILE A 9 11.18 1.62 10.02
CA ILE A 9 12.14 1.99 8.97
C ILE A 9 13.53 1.50 9.33
N TYR A 10 13.94 1.63 10.59
CA TYR A 10 15.21 1.11 11.08
C TYR A 10 15.29 -0.41 10.92
N CYS A 11 14.26 -1.14 11.36
CA CYS A 11 14.17 -2.59 11.21
C CYS A 11 14.19 -3.02 9.73
N ALA A 12 13.43 -2.35 8.85
CA ALA A 12 13.47 -2.61 7.42
C ALA A 12 14.91 -2.52 6.88
N ASN A 13 15.60 -1.41 7.15
CA ASN A 13 16.98 -1.24 6.72
C ASN A 13 17.94 -2.28 7.32
N ARG A 14 17.77 -2.63 8.60
CA ARG A 14 18.63 -3.56 9.34
C ARG A 14 18.44 -5.02 8.91
N PHE A 15 17.22 -5.42 8.58
CA PHE A 15 16.81 -6.79 8.28
C PHE A 15 16.40 -6.99 6.81
N LYS A 16 16.79 -6.08 5.91
CA LYS A 16 16.50 -6.17 4.46
C LYS A 16 16.85 -7.51 3.80
N HIS A 17 17.85 -8.21 4.34
CA HIS A 17 18.36 -9.48 3.83
C HIS A 17 17.95 -10.71 4.67
N GLU A 18 17.21 -10.49 5.76
CA GLU A 18 16.75 -11.54 6.68
C GLU A 18 15.21 -11.63 6.63
N PRO A 19 14.60 -12.82 6.79
CA PRO A 19 13.15 -12.94 6.87
C PRO A 19 12.65 -12.31 8.17
N TRP A 20 11.80 -11.30 8.07
CA TRP A 20 11.15 -10.69 9.24
C TRP A 20 9.69 -10.32 8.94
N ALA A 21 8.90 -10.33 10.01
CA ALA A 21 7.52 -9.90 9.99
C ALA A 21 7.25 -9.04 11.24
N VAL A 22 6.29 -8.14 11.10
CA VAL A 22 5.74 -7.35 12.19
C VAL A 22 4.25 -7.64 12.33
N LEU A 23 3.81 -7.77 13.58
CA LEU A 23 2.45 -8.04 13.96
C LEU A 23 2.01 -7.01 14.98
N GLY A 24 0.84 -6.42 14.79
CA GLY A 24 0.23 -5.61 15.84
C GLY A 24 -0.76 -4.58 15.34
N GLU A 25 -1.13 -3.72 16.28
CA GLU A 25 -2.08 -2.65 16.10
C GLU A 25 -1.39 -1.40 15.56
N PHE A 26 -1.55 -1.15 14.26
CA PHE A 26 -0.99 0.03 13.61
C PHE A 26 -1.88 1.26 13.77
N ASN A 27 -3.16 1.04 14.11
CA ASN A 27 -4.18 2.07 14.27
C ASN A 27 -4.28 3.00 13.05
N VAL A 28 -4.03 2.44 11.87
CA VAL A 28 -4.07 3.13 10.58
C VAL A 28 -4.75 2.20 9.57
N THR A 29 -5.83 2.68 8.99
CA THR A 29 -6.55 2.03 7.88
C THR A 29 -5.80 2.25 6.56
N TYR A 30 -5.91 1.33 5.61
CA TYR A 30 -5.29 1.49 4.28
C TYR A 30 -6.37 1.85 3.25
N GLY A 31 -6.19 2.95 2.52
CA GLY A 31 -7.08 3.34 1.41
C GLY A 31 -8.57 3.45 1.80
N ALA A 32 -9.44 2.87 0.96
CA ALA A 32 -10.90 2.91 1.05
C ALA A 32 -11.51 1.93 2.08
N GLU A 33 -10.71 1.34 2.97
CA GLU A 33 -11.20 0.53 4.12
C GLU A 33 -11.95 1.37 5.17
N HIS A 34 -12.20 2.65 4.89
CA HIS A 34 -13.14 3.50 5.60
C HIS A 34 -14.57 3.25 5.10
N SER A 35 -15.45 2.81 5.99
CA SER A 35 -16.89 2.72 5.71
C SER A 35 -17.59 4.08 5.51
N SER A 36 -16.88 5.23 5.52
CA SER A 36 -17.56 6.54 5.40
C SER A 36 -16.69 7.73 4.96
N SER A 37 -15.38 7.59 4.74
CA SER A 37 -14.58 8.74 4.30
C SER A 37 -13.37 8.35 3.47
N ASN A 38 -13.35 8.78 2.21
CA ASN A 38 -12.27 8.54 1.24
C ASN A 38 -11.03 9.44 1.48
N ARG A 39 -10.84 9.93 2.72
CA ARG A 39 -9.87 10.97 3.04
C ARG A 39 -8.59 10.34 3.57
N MET A 40 -7.54 10.34 2.75
CA MET A 40 -6.22 9.86 3.15
C MET A 40 -5.62 10.77 4.23
N ILE A 41 -5.58 10.31 5.48
CA ILE A 41 -5.08 11.08 6.63
C ILE A 41 -3.55 11.06 6.64
N LYS A 42 -2.91 12.12 7.17
CA LYS A 42 -1.45 12.23 7.33
C LYS A 42 -0.81 10.97 7.93
N ALA A 43 -1.46 10.34 8.91
CA ALA A 43 -1.02 9.09 9.51
C ALA A 43 -0.96 7.91 8.53
N MET A 44 -1.88 7.83 7.56
CA MET A 44 -1.85 6.82 6.49
C MET A 44 -0.67 7.05 5.55
N LYS A 45 -0.34 8.31 5.25
CA LYS A 45 0.84 8.65 4.44
C LYS A 45 2.14 8.34 5.18
N GLU A 46 2.25 8.72 6.45
CA GLU A 46 3.42 8.43 7.29
C GLU A 46 3.63 6.91 7.46
N PHE A 47 2.56 6.16 7.74
CA PHE A 47 2.60 4.70 7.80
C PHE A 47 2.98 4.07 6.47
N ASN A 48 2.33 4.47 5.37
CA ASN A 48 2.67 3.99 4.04
C ASN A 48 4.14 4.26 3.72
N ASN A 49 4.65 5.45 4.02
CA ASN A 49 6.07 5.77 3.83
C ASN A 49 7.00 4.88 4.66
N ALA A 50 6.61 4.52 5.89
CA ALA A 50 7.40 3.64 6.74
C ALA A 50 7.49 2.20 6.19
N ILE A 51 6.44 1.72 5.52
CA ILE A 51 6.37 0.35 5.00
C ILE A 51 6.69 0.24 3.49
N ASN A 52 6.75 1.37 2.76
CA ASN A 52 6.55 1.49 1.30
C ASN A 52 7.55 0.82 0.35
N ALA A 53 8.47 -0.02 0.82
CA ALA A 53 9.39 -0.72 -0.08
C ALA A 53 9.73 -2.16 0.35
N GLU A 54 9.40 -2.56 1.58
CA GLU A 54 9.87 -3.85 2.08
C GLU A 54 8.78 -4.70 2.71
N LEU A 55 7.68 -4.14 3.22
CA LEU A 55 6.65 -4.89 3.95
C LEU A 55 5.33 -4.96 3.18
N GLU A 56 4.80 -6.17 2.98
CA GLU A 56 3.46 -6.42 2.42
C GLU A 56 2.59 -7.19 3.44
N ASP A 57 1.27 -6.98 3.41
CA ASP A 57 0.33 -7.78 4.21
C ASP A 57 0.49 -9.27 3.91
N LEU A 58 0.55 -10.10 4.96
CA LEU A 58 0.44 -11.56 4.81
C LEU A 58 -0.95 -11.91 4.26
N LYS A 59 -1.07 -13.10 3.66
CA LYS A 59 -2.39 -13.66 3.35
C LYS A 59 -3.21 -13.71 4.63
N VAL A 60 -4.47 -13.28 4.58
CA VAL A 60 -5.35 -13.20 5.76
C VAL A 60 -6.45 -14.25 5.70
N THR A 61 -6.77 -14.86 6.84
CA THR A 61 -7.98 -15.65 7.09
C THR A 61 -8.69 -15.19 8.37
N GLY A 62 -9.97 -15.55 8.53
CA GLY A 62 -10.78 -15.15 9.68
C GLY A 62 -11.41 -13.77 9.51
N PHE A 63 -11.48 -12.99 10.60
CA PHE A 63 -12.18 -11.71 10.61
C PHE A 63 -11.45 -10.65 9.79
N HIS A 64 -12.18 -9.98 8.89
CA HIS A 64 -11.62 -8.91 8.06
C HIS A 64 -11.40 -7.61 8.83
N PHE A 65 -12.35 -7.27 9.71
CA PHE A 65 -12.24 -6.16 10.65
C PHE A 65 -11.67 -6.69 11.96
N THR A 66 -10.74 -5.92 12.51
CA THR A 66 -9.97 -6.31 13.68
C THR A 66 -10.30 -5.44 14.88
N TRP A 67 -11.10 -4.39 14.71
CA TRP A 67 -11.59 -3.54 15.78
C TRP A 67 -13.08 -3.25 15.62
N ASN A 68 -13.81 -3.18 16.73
CA ASN A 68 -15.18 -2.70 16.76
C ASN A 68 -15.45 -1.78 17.96
N ASN A 69 -16.37 -0.83 17.82
CA ASN A 69 -16.68 0.12 18.89
C ASN A 69 -17.61 -0.42 20.00
N MET A 70 -17.89 -1.73 20.03
CA MET A 70 -18.77 -2.40 21.00
C MET A 70 -20.22 -1.87 21.03
N ARG A 71 -20.65 -1.13 20.00
CA ARG A 71 -22.03 -0.65 19.85
C ARG A 71 -22.83 -1.54 18.94
N MET A 72 -24.15 -1.54 19.14
CA MET A 72 -25.10 -2.32 18.36
C MET A 72 -25.90 -1.41 17.40
N GLY A 73 -26.46 -2.00 16.34
CA GLY A 73 -27.34 -1.30 15.41
C GLY A 73 -26.60 -0.31 14.52
N THR A 74 -27.26 0.81 14.20
CA THR A 74 -26.77 1.83 13.25
C THR A 74 -25.52 2.58 13.73
N GLU A 75 -25.19 2.49 15.03
CA GLU A 75 -23.98 3.06 15.60
C GLU A 75 -22.76 2.12 15.59
N ALA A 76 -22.93 0.88 15.13
CA ALA A 76 -21.84 -0.09 15.08
C ALA A 76 -20.78 0.33 14.04
N VAL A 77 -19.52 0.39 14.47
CA VAL A 77 -18.38 0.73 13.61
C VAL A 77 -17.36 -0.38 13.67
N LEU A 78 -16.96 -0.89 12.50
CA LEU A 78 -15.92 -1.90 12.33
C LEU A 78 -14.73 -1.28 11.58
N LYS A 79 -13.51 -1.59 12.03
CA LYS A 79 -12.27 -1.11 11.40
C LYS A 79 -11.23 -2.23 11.32
N LYS A 80 -10.32 -2.11 10.37
CA LYS A 80 -9.11 -2.94 10.27
C LYS A 80 -7.92 -2.14 10.78
N LEU A 81 -7.54 -2.35 12.03
CA LEU A 81 -6.46 -1.61 12.71
C LEU A 81 -5.23 -2.45 12.98
N ASP A 82 -5.38 -3.77 12.97
CA ASP A 82 -4.34 -4.76 13.24
C ASP A 82 -3.86 -5.37 11.92
N ARG A 83 -2.54 -5.53 11.78
CA ARG A 83 -1.93 -6.10 10.58
C ARG A 83 -0.81 -7.07 10.93
N ALA A 84 -0.60 -8.00 10.00
CA ALA A 84 0.56 -8.86 9.96
C ALA A 84 1.29 -8.58 8.64
N LEU A 85 2.46 -7.98 8.71
CA LEU A 85 3.24 -7.57 7.54
C LEU A 85 4.54 -8.36 7.50
N GLY A 86 4.95 -8.80 6.32
CA GLY A 86 6.19 -9.57 6.12
C GLY A 86 7.04 -8.93 5.05
N ASN A 87 8.36 -9.10 5.15
CA ASN A 87 9.26 -8.63 4.10
C ASN A 87 9.41 -9.60 2.92
N TRP A 88 10.07 -9.17 1.85
CA TRP A 88 10.32 -10.07 0.70
C TRP A 88 11.02 -11.38 1.11
N GLN A 89 11.99 -11.31 2.02
CA GLN A 89 12.72 -12.49 2.49
C GLN A 89 11.79 -13.42 3.29
N TRP A 90 10.86 -12.89 4.08
CA TRP A 90 9.81 -13.66 4.72
C TRP A 90 9.06 -14.50 3.67
N PHE A 91 8.45 -13.85 2.67
CA PHE A 91 7.71 -14.57 1.62
C PHE A 91 8.56 -15.57 0.82
N ARG A 92 9.88 -15.33 0.72
CA ARG A 92 10.81 -16.23 0.03
C ARG A 92 11.13 -17.47 0.85
N PHE A 93 11.34 -17.34 2.17
CA PHE A 93 11.91 -18.40 3.00
C PHE A 93 10.90 -19.10 3.90
N THR A 94 9.81 -18.44 4.32
CA THR A 94 8.84 -19.02 5.27
C THR A 94 7.74 -19.86 4.60
N GLY A 95 7.68 -19.89 3.27
CA GLY A 95 6.73 -20.71 2.51
C GLY A 95 5.30 -20.16 2.56
N ASP A 96 4.29 -21.05 2.64
CA ASP A 96 2.87 -20.64 2.72
C ASP A 96 2.51 -20.26 4.17
N SER A 97 2.82 -19.01 4.53
CA SER A 97 2.41 -18.40 5.79
C SER A 97 1.17 -17.53 5.63
N PHE A 98 0.28 -17.52 6.62
CA PHE A 98 -0.90 -16.66 6.64
C PHE A 98 -1.18 -16.14 8.06
N ALA A 99 -1.78 -14.96 8.14
CA ALA A 99 -2.28 -14.38 9.37
C ALA A 99 -3.75 -14.78 9.57
N GLN A 100 -4.08 -15.30 10.76
CA GLN A 100 -5.43 -15.63 11.16
C GLN A 100 -5.90 -14.65 12.24
N PHE A 101 -6.98 -13.94 11.96
CA PHE A 101 -7.68 -13.09 12.94
C PHE A 101 -8.82 -13.88 13.58
N HIS A 102 -8.76 -14.01 14.90
CA HIS A 102 -9.67 -14.80 15.73
C HIS A 102 -10.88 -13.97 16.21
N PRO A 103 -11.94 -14.60 16.73
CA PRO A 103 -13.01 -13.87 17.39
C PRO A 103 -12.46 -12.96 18.50
N PRO A 104 -12.95 -11.71 18.61
CA PRO A 104 -12.45 -10.73 19.58
C PRO A 104 -12.78 -11.07 21.04
N GLY A 105 -13.78 -11.94 21.27
CA GLY A 105 -14.20 -12.35 22.61
C GLY A 105 -14.72 -11.15 23.41
N ILE A 106 -14.04 -10.81 24.50
CA ILE A 106 -14.36 -9.66 25.36
C ILE A 106 -13.56 -8.39 25.00
N SER A 107 -12.64 -8.46 24.04
CA SER A 107 -11.85 -7.32 23.57
C SER A 107 -12.59 -6.59 22.45
N ASP A 108 -12.32 -5.30 22.31
CA ASP A 108 -12.67 -4.55 21.11
C ASP A 108 -11.75 -4.87 19.91
N HIS A 109 -10.64 -5.58 20.13
CA HIS A 109 -9.72 -6.08 19.11
C HIS A 109 -9.79 -7.59 18.87
N SER A 110 -9.55 -7.99 17.62
CA SER A 110 -9.42 -9.40 17.20
C SER A 110 -7.97 -9.86 17.36
N PRO A 111 -7.67 -10.90 18.17
CA PRO A 111 -6.33 -11.46 18.27
C PRO A 111 -5.84 -11.97 16.93
N VAL A 112 -4.55 -11.81 16.66
CA VAL A 112 -3.91 -12.23 15.41
C VAL A 112 -2.79 -13.22 15.68
N SER A 113 -2.71 -14.24 14.85
CA SER A 113 -1.66 -15.28 14.89
C SER A 113 -1.13 -15.55 13.49
N ILE A 114 0.16 -15.83 13.37
CA ILE A 114 0.78 -16.21 12.10
C ILE A 114 0.97 -17.72 12.08
N HIS A 115 0.37 -18.37 11.09
CA HIS A 115 0.46 -19.80 10.88
C HIS A 115 1.39 -20.12 9.71
N PHE A 116 2.20 -21.15 9.88
CA PHE A 116 3.04 -21.72 8.84
C PHE A 116 2.41 -23.03 8.39
N ARG A 117 2.04 -23.14 7.12
CA ARG A 117 1.65 -24.45 6.57
C ARG A 117 2.90 -25.25 6.25
N HIS A 118 2.80 -26.58 6.32
CA HIS A 118 3.87 -27.48 5.89
C HIS A 118 4.44 -27.02 4.55
N ARG A 119 5.78 -27.02 4.45
CA ARG A 119 6.55 -26.58 3.28
C ARG A 119 6.02 -27.23 2.00
N GLN A 120 5.09 -26.57 1.34
CA GLN A 120 4.87 -26.75 -0.08
C GLN A 120 6.09 -26.13 -0.77
N PRO A 121 6.78 -26.83 -1.69
CA PRO A 121 7.91 -26.25 -2.39
C PRO A 121 7.47 -24.93 -3.02
N TYR A 122 8.12 -23.85 -2.62
CA TYR A 122 7.85 -22.49 -3.06
C TYR A 122 7.79 -22.45 -4.59
N LYS A 123 6.60 -22.20 -5.16
CA LYS A 123 6.41 -22.11 -6.63
C LYS A 123 6.77 -20.73 -7.20
N GLY A 124 7.38 -19.84 -6.42
CA GLY A 124 7.63 -18.46 -6.85
C GLY A 124 6.38 -17.57 -6.74
N ARG A 125 6.60 -16.26 -6.60
CA ARG A 125 5.55 -15.25 -6.85
C ARG A 125 5.14 -15.34 -8.32
N PRO A 126 3.83 -15.47 -8.65
CA PRO A 126 3.38 -15.36 -10.03
C PRO A 126 3.88 -14.05 -10.62
N PHE A 127 4.40 -14.11 -11.85
CA PHE A 127 4.72 -12.88 -12.59
C PHE A 127 3.42 -12.08 -12.78
N LYS A 128 3.42 -10.83 -12.30
CA LYS A 128 2.36 -9.86 -12.58
C LYS A 128 2.89 -8.86 -13.59
N PHE A 129 2.15 -8.70 -14.68
CA PHE A 129 2.39 -7.62 -15.62
C PHE A 129 1.98 -6.30 -14.97
N LEU A 130 2.85 -5.30 -15.01
CA LEU A 130 2.55 -3.96 -14.53
C LEU A 130 2.24 -3.09 -15.74
N ASN A 131 1.02 -2.56 -15.80
CA ASN A 131 0.55 -1.82 -16.98
C ASN A 131 1.48 -0.65 -17.34
N PHE A 132 2.03 0.08 -16.36
CA PHE A 132 2.94 1.20 -16.64
C PHE A 132 4.21 0.82 -17.41
N TRP A 133 4.59 -0.48 -17.47
CA TRP A 133 5.70 -0.89 -18.32
C TRP A 133 5.44 -0.54 -19.77
N THR A 134 4.19 -0.54 -20.25
CA THR A 134 3.85 -0.17 -21.63
C THR A 134 4.23 1.26 -21.98
N ASP A 135 4.34 2.13 -20.97
CA ASP A 135 4.64 3.56 -21.15
C ASP A 135 6.15 3.81 -21.23
N SER A 136 6.99 2.79 -20.97
CA SER A 136 8.43 2.91 -21.12
C SER A 136 8.84 2.80 -22.58
N GLU A 137 9.67 3.74 -23.06
CA GLU A 137 10.27 3.68 -24.40
C GLU A 137 11.04 2.37 -24.66
N LYS A 138 11.57 1.75 -23.60
CA LYS A 138 12.31 0.48 -23.68
C LYS A 138 11.41 -0.75 -23.80
N PHE A 139 10.11 -0.61 -23.52
CA PHE A 139 9.18 -1.74 -23.47
C PHE A 139 9.05 -2.45 -24.80
N LEU A 140 8.70 -1.71 -25.86
CA LEU A 140 8.57 -2.30 -27.20
C LEU A 140 9.90 -2.87 -27.70
N HIS A 141 11.03 -2.25 -27.33
CA HIS A 141 12.35 -2.78 -27.67
C HIS A 141 12.61 -4.14 -26.99
N ILE A 142 12.33 -4.25 -25.69
CA ILE A 142 12.45 -5.51 -24.93
C ILE A 142 11.51 -6.57 -25.52
N VAL A 143 10.26 -6.18 -25.82
CA VAL A 143 9.29 -7.09 -26.44
C VAL A 143 9.84 -7.62 -27.74
N LYS A 144 10.28 -6.74 -28.64
CA LYS A 144 10.87 -7.11 -29.94
C LYS A 144 12.08 -8.04 -29.78
N GLN A 145 13.03 -7.70 -28.91
CA GLN A 145 14.22 -8.53 -28.67
C GLN A 145 13.87 -9.96 -28.23
N GLU A 146 12.89 -10.13 -27.35
CA GLU A 146 12.44 -11.47 -26.94
C GLU A 146 11.56 -12.14 -28.00
N TRP A 147 10.83 -11.36 -28.79
CA TRP A 147 9.97 -11.87 -29.87
C TRP A 147 10.73 -12.26 -31.14
N ASP A 148 11.93 -11.74 -31.36
CA ASP A 148 12.78 -12.13 -32.49
C ASP A 148 13.55 -13.43 -32.22
N LYS A 149 13.60 -13.89 -30.96
CA LYS A 149 14.23 -15.18 -30.60
C LYS A 149 13.50 -16.36 -31.23
N VAL A 150 14.26 -17.28 -31.79
CA VAL A 150 13.72 -18.52 -32.38
C VAL A 150 13.41 -19.52 -31.28
N TYR A 151 12.19 -20.05 -31.27
CA TYR A 151 11.75 -21.11 -30.38
C TYR A 151 11.13 -22.25 -31.19
N THR A 152 11.42 -23.48 -30.80
CA THR A 152 10.87 -24.69 -31.43
C THR A 152 9.61 -25.17 -30.72
N GLY A 153 8.65 -25.72 -31.49
CA GLY A 153 7.39 -26.29 -30.99
C GLY A 153 6.19 -25.87 -31.83
N SER A 154 4.99 -26.31 -31.42
CA SER A 154 3.74 -25.83 -32.02
C SER A 154 3.57 -24.32 -31.81
N PRO A 155 2.73 -23.63 -32.61
CA PRO A 155 2.54 -22.18 -32.49
C PRO A 155 2.22 -21.70 -31.05
N LEU A 156 1.37 -22.43 -30.33
CA LEU A 156 1.04 -22.11 -28.93
C LEU A 156 2.23 -22.28 -27.97
N ILE A 157 3.07 -23.30 -28.19
CA ILE A 157 4.30 -23.52 -27.41
C ILE A 157 5.29 -22.38 -27.68
N VAL A 158 5.42 -21.94 -28.94
CA VAL A 158 6.27 -20.82 -29.32
C VAL A 158 5.83 -19.52 -28.64
N ILE A 159 4.52 -19.21 -28.68
CA ILE A 159 3.95 -18.05 -27.99
C ILE A 159 4.21 -18.12 -26.48
N HIS A 160 3.95 -19.28 -25.85
CA HIS A 160 4.20 -19.47 -24.43
C HIS A 160 5.66 -19.22 -24.06
N LYS A 161 6.61 -19.76 -24.84
CA LYS A 161 8.05 -19.57 -24.62
C LYS A 161 8.45 -18.10 -24.75
N LYS A 162 7.95 -17.38 -25.75
CA LYS A 162 8.18 -15.94 -25.91
C LYS A 162 7.64 -15.15 -24.71
N LEU A 163 6.39 -15.39 -24.30
CA LEU A 163 5.79 -14.77 -23.11
C LEU A 163 6.56 -15.08 -21.82
N LYS A 164 7.07 -16.32 -21.68
CA LYS A 164 7.89 -16.72 -20.53
C LYS A 164 9.23 -16.00 -20.52
N SER A 165 9.85 -15.83 -21.69
CA SER A 165 11.15 -15.15 -21.82
C SER A 165 11.10 -13.66 -21.48
N LEU A 166 9.98 -12.99 -21.74
CA LEU A 166 9.75 -11.58 -21.36
C LEU A 166 9.82 -11.31 -19.85
N LYS A 167 9.57 -12.31 -19.00
CA LYS A 167 9.43 -12.11 -17.55
C LYS A 167 10.70 -11.56 -16.90
N GLY A 168 11.88 -12.00 -17.35
CA GLY A 168 13.17 -11.56 -16.80
C GLY A 168 13.50 -10.11 -17.19
N PRO A 169 13.56 -9.80 -18.50
CA PRO A 169 13.80 -8.44 -18.99
C PRO A 169 12.80 -7.41 -18.46
N LEU A 170 11.50 -7.74 -18.39
CA LEU A 170 10.49 -6.83 -17.84
C LEU A 170 10.66 -6.60 -16.33
N ARG A 171 11.13 -7.60 -15.58
CA ARG A 171 11.53 -7.39 -14.17
C ARG A 171 12.73 -6.45 -14.06
N ASN A 172 13.69 -6.55 -14.97
CA ASN A 172 14.90 -5.72 -14.99
C ASN A 172 14.65 -4.28 -15.50
N LEU A 173 13.61 -4.09 -16.33
CA LEU A 173 13.14 -2.76 -16.76
C LEU A 173 12.80 -1.88 -15.55
N SER A 174 12.44 -2.51 -14.43
CA SER A 174 12.27 -1.87 -13.13
C SER A 174 13.27 -2.44 -12.11
N THR A 175 14.50 -1.91 -12.08
CA THR A 175 15.41 -2.14 -10.94
C THR A 175 14.97 -1.40 -9.68
N ARG A 176 13.97 -0.50 -9.78
CA ARG A 176 13.25 0.10 -8.65
C ARG A 176 12.01 0.83 -9.18
N PRO A 177 10.79 0.31 -8.94
CA PRO A 177 9.58 1.12 -9.05
C PRO A 177 9.62 2.35 -8.14
N ASP A 178 10.49 2.33 -7.12
CA ASP A 178 10.52 3.30 -6.05
C ASP A 178 10.94 4.69 -6.50
N SER A 179 11.89 4.88 -7.42
CA SER A 179 12.37 6.23 -7.76
C SER A 179 11.36 7.02 -8.60
N ILE A 180 10.84 6.41 -9.66
CA ILE A 180 9.83 7.05 -10.54
C ILE A 180 8.51 7.20 -9.78
N ALA A 181 8.07 6.17 -9.04
CA ALA A 181 6.87 6.29 -8.23
C ALA A 181 7.06 7.28 -7.07
N LYS A 182 8.26 7.43 -6.50
CA LYS A 182 8.58 8.48 -5.52
C LYS A 182 8.56 9.86 -6.16
N GLU A 183 9.10 10.03 -7.37
CA GLU A 183 9.07 11.30 -8.08
C GLU A 183 7.64 11.72 -8.46
N LEU A 184 6.84 10.79 -8.98
CA LEU A 184 5.43 11.01 -9.28
C LEU A 184 4.62 11.29 -8.00
N ARG A 185 4.91 10.59 -6.90
CA ARG A 185 4.30 10.87 -5.58
C ARG A 185 4.70 12.26 -5.06
N ASN A 186 5.96 12.66 -5.25
CA ASN A 186 6.42 14.00 -4.86
C ASN A 186 5.74 15.08 -5.70
N LYS A 187 5.66 14.92 -7.02
CA LYS A 187 4.94 15.84 -7.93
C LYS A 187 3.46 15.95 -7.55
N LEU A 188 2.79 14.83 -7.30
CA LEU A 188 1.40 14.81 -6.83
C LEU A 188 1.23 15.54 -5.49
N HIS A 189 2.17 15.35 -4.56
CA HIS A 189 2.16 16.03 -3.26
C HIS A 189 2.29 17.55 -3.39
N SER A 190 3.17 18.03 -4.28
CA SER A 190 3.34 19.46 -4.55
C SER A 190 2.05 20.10 -5.07
N VAL A 191 1.39 19.45 -6.04
CA VAL A 191 0.13 19.95 -6.62
C VAL A 191 -0.99 19.98 -5.57
N GLN A 192 -1.09 18.93 -4.74
CA GLN A 192 -2.08 18.87 -3.66
C GLN A 192 -1.88 19.97 -2.61
N GLN A 193 -0.63 20.32 -2.28
CA GLN A 193 -0.35 21.44 -1.36
C GLN A 193 -0.80 22.78 -1.93
N VAL A 194 -0.52 23.05 -3.20
CA VAL A 194 -0.94 24.30 -3.87
C VAL A 194 -2.47 24.43 -3.88
N MET A 195 -3.18 23.34 -4.17
CA MET A 195 -4.64 23.32 -4.15
C MET A 195 -5.24 23.55 -2.76
N GLU A 196 -4.64 22.95 -1.72
CA GLU A 196 -5.11 23.11 -0.34
C GLU A 196 -4.90 24.54 0.17
N VAL A 197 -3.72 25.14 -0.11
CA VAL A 197 -3.41 26.54 0.23
C VAL A 197 -4.37 27.50 -0.50
N GLY A 198 -4.61 27.29 -1.79
CA GLY A 198 -5.58 28.10 -2.55
C GLY A 198 -7.01 27.94 -2.05
N ARG A 199 -7.39 26.77 -1.50
CA ARG A 199 -8.70 26.60 -0.86
C ARG A 199 -8.79 27.34 0.48
N VAL A 200 -7.74 27.28 1.31
CA VAL A 200 -7.69 27.98 2.60
C VAL A 200 -7.73 29.49 2.40
N ALA A 201 -6.95 30.04 1.46
CA ALA A 201 -6.95 31.47 1.15
C ALA A 201 -8.34 31.97 0.75
N ARG A 202 -9.08 31.20 -0.07
CA ARG A 202 -10.47 31.54 -0.46
C ARG A 202 -11.46 31.48 0.70
N LEU A 203 -11.28 30.54 1.63
CA LEU A 203 -12.13 30.44 2.83
C LEU A 203 -11.82 31.55 3.83
N GLU A 204 -10.56 31.92 4.00
CA GLU A 204 -10.15 33.07 4.80
C GLU A 204 -10.69 34.37 4.21
N GLU A 205 -10.54 34.57 2.89
CA GLU A 205 -11.11 35.72 2.18
C GLU A 205 -12.63 35.80 2.35
N ALA A 206 -13.34 34.68 2.18
CA ALA A 206 -14.79 34.63 2.41
C ALA A 206 -15.17 34.93 3.87
N PHE A 207 -14.40 34.41 4.84
CA PHE A 207 -14.58 34.68 6.26
C PHE A 207 -14.36 36.15 6.59
N PHE A 208 -13.29 36.76 6.09
CA PHE A 208 -13.00 38.18 6.30
C PHE A 208 -14.01 39.09 5.60
N ASN A 209 -14.50 38.72 4.41
CA ASN A 209 -15.59 39.43 3.73
C ASN A 209 -16.92 39.35 4.51
N GLN A 210 -17.19 38.22 5.15
CA GLN A 210 -18.37 38.08 6.01
C GLN A 210 -18.20 38.88 7.31
N LYS A 211 -17.01 38.85 7.92
CA LYS A 211 -16.70 39.59 9.14
C LYS A 211 -16.69 41.10 8.92
N SER A 212 -16.12 41.58 7.81
CA SER A 212 -16.13 43.01 7.45
C SER A 212 -17.57 43.49 7.23
N ARG A 213 -18.42 42.72 6.53
CA ARG A 213 -19.86 43.03 6.39
C ARG A 213 -20.62 43.03 7.72
N ILE A 214 -20.29 42.12 8.65
CA ILE A 214 -20.86 42.09 10.00
C ILE A 214 -20.37 43.28 10.85
N GLN A 215 -19.15 43.74 10.62
CA GLN A 215 -18.56 44.86 11.36
C GLN A 215 -19.11 46.21 10.85
N TRP A 216 -19.28 46.38 9.54
CA TRP A 216 -20.00 47.52 8.94
C TRP A 216 -21.45 47.65 9.43
N LEU A 217 -22.12 46.55 9.77
CA LEU A 217 -23.48 46.55 10.32
C LEU A 217 -23.54 46.84 11.84
N LYS A 218 -22.41 46.74 12.55
CA LYS A 218 -22.33 47.00 14.01
C LYS A 218 -21.73 48.35 14.36
N GLU A 219 -20.89 48.90 13.50
CA GLU A 219 -20.19 50.17 13.71
C GLU A 219 -20.66 51.23 12.70
N GLY A 220 -21.94 51.23 12.33
CA GLY A 220 -22.50 52.16 11.34
C GLY A 220 -22.01 53.60 11.54
N ASP A 221 -21.71 54.26 10.40
CA ASP A 221 -21.16 55.62 10.22
C ASP A 221 -21.34 56.62 11.38
#